data_AF-A0A8S3YZZ4-F1
#
_entry.id   AF-A0A8S3YZZ4-F1
#
_cell.length_a   1.000
_cell.length_b   1.000
_cell.length_c   1.000
_cell.angle_alpha   90.00
_cell.angle_beta   90.00
_cell.angle_gamma   90.00
#
_symmetry.space_group_name_H-M   'P 1'
#
loop_
_entity.id
_entity.type
_entity.pdbx_description
1 polymer ?
#
loop_
_entity_poly.entity_id
_entity_poly.type
_entity_poly.pdbx_seq_one_letter_code
_entity_poly.pdbx_strand_id
1 'polypeptide(L)'
;SSTKNRIYVNHDQPQGTIHHMTFTVDPQVTVTSFKCDLTYVTKIPAEFMKLTHRNKTLDDDRTLQEQGVKHHDFVVLTDIRLNCPVPTLTV
;
A
#
# COMPACT_ATOMS: atom_id res chain seq x y z
N SER A 1 22.23 -11.69 8.95
CA SER A 1 20.96 -11.32 9.60
C SER A 1 20.39 -10.10 8.91
N SER A 2 19.38 -10.26 8.05
CA SER A 2 18.64 -9.11 7.48
C SER A 2 17.49 -8.80 8.44
N THR A 3 17.46 -7.61 9.02
CA THR A 3 16.38 -7.17 9.90
C THR A 3 15.13 -6.94 9.05
N LYS A 4 14.09 -7.76 9.25
CA LYS A 4 12.82 -7.58 8.54
C LYS A 4 12.06 -6.36 9.09
N ASN A 5 11.43 -5.62 8.19
CA ASN A 5 10.57 -4.51 8.53
C ASN A 5 9.13 -4.99 8.74
N ARG A 6 8.52 -4.61 9.85
CA ARG A 6 7.09 -4.77 10.08
C ARG A 6 6.36 -3.55 9.56
N ILE A 7 5.56 -3.69 8.52
CA ILE A 7 4.84 -2.59 7.85
C ILE A 7 3.34 -2.77 8.08
N TYR A 8 2.67 -1.67 8.39
CA TYR A 8 1.22 -1.62 8.53
C TYR A 8 0.60 -1.13 7.23
N VAL A 9 -0.38 -1.86 6.70
CA VAL A 9 -1.08 -1.49 5.46
C VAL A 9 -2.51 -1.14 5.80
N ASN A 10 -2.89 0.10 5.52
CA ASN A 10 -4.25 0.60 5.67
C ASN A 10 -4.91 0.56 4.29
N HIS A 11 -5.82 -0.39 4.07
CA HIS A 11 -6.60 -0.45 2.84
C HIS A 11 -7.87 0.39 3.00
N ASP A 12 -7.93 1.48 2.23
CA ASP A 12 -9.12 2.34 2.15
C ASP A 12 -10.15 1.70 1.23
N GLN A 13 -11.27 1.23 1.79
CA GLN A 13 -12.30 0.54 1.04
C GLN A 13 -13.53 1.45 0.82
N PRO A 14 -14.24 1.33 -0.32
CA PRO A 14 -15.35 2.23 -0.67
C PRO A 14 -16.50 2.26 0.33
N GLN A 15 -16.68 1.19 1.10
CA GLN A 15 -17.69 1.10 2.16
C GLN A 15 -17.39 1.98 3.39
N GLY A 16 -16.31 2.77 3.39
CA GLY A 16 -15.91 3.62 4.52
C GLY A 16 -15.21 2.87 5.65
N THR A 17 -14.81 1.62 5.41
CA THR A 17 -14.06 0.80 6.36
C THR A 17 -12.60 0.75 5.96
N ILE A 18 -11.70 1.03 6.92
CA ILE A 18 -10.27 0.81 6.74
C ILE A 18 -9.93 -0.61 7.17
N HIS A 19 -9.41 -1.42 6.26
CA HIS A 19 -8.90 -2.75 6.60
C HIS A 19 -7.40 -2.66 6.93
N HIS A 20 -7.06 -2.91 8.19
CA HIS A 20 -5.69 -2.87 8.69
C HIS A 20 -5.02 -4.23 8.55
N MET A 21 -3.90 -4.27 7.83
CA MET A 21 -3.08 -5.46 7.63
C MET A 21 -1.67 -5.22 8.15
N THR A 22 -0.96 -6.29 8.50
CA THR A 22 0.44 -6.21 8.95
C THR A 22 1.29 -7.20 8.17
N PHE A 23 2.39 -6.72 7.62
CA PHE A 23 3.32 -7.51 6.83
C PHE A 23 4.73 -7.44 7.41
N THR A 24 5.46 -8.55 7.33
CA THR A 24 6.88 -8.62 7.73
C THR A 24 7.71 -8.87 6.48
N VAL A 25 8.36 -7.82 5.98
CA VAL A 25 9.03 -7.81 4.67
C VAL A 25 10.50 -7.45 4.79
N ASP A 26 11.31 -7.86 3.82
CA ASP A 26 12.70 -7.38 3.74
C ASP A 26 12.70 -5.92 3.23
N PRO A 27 13.45 -4.98 3.85
CA PRO A 27 13.55 -3.60 3.37
C PRO A 27 14.00 -3.46 1.91
N GLN A 28 14.77 -4.43 1.41
CA GLN A 28 15.29 -4.47 0.04
C GLN A 28 14.29 -5.05 -0.97
N VAL A 29 13.10 -5.47 -0.54
CA VAL A 29 12.05 -5.91 -1.46
C VAL A 29 11.58 -4.73 -2.31
N THR A 30 11.34 -4.96 -3.59
CA THR A 30 10.73 -3.96 -4.48
C THR A 30 9.27 -3.75 -4.14
N VAL A 31 8.77 -2.55 -4.45
CA VAL A 31 7.35 -2.23 -4.29
C VAL A 31 6.49 -3.17 -5.14
N THR A 32 6.94 -3.56 -6.34
CA THR A 32 6.27 -4.56 -7.18
C THR A 32 6.10 -5.91 -6.48
N SER A 33 7.16 -6.45 -5.88
CA SER A 33 7.09 -7.70 -5.13
C SER A 33 6.15 -7.58 -3.93
N PHE A 34 6.16 -6.45 -3.23
CA PHE A 34 5.23 -6.20 -2.12
C PHE A 34 3.76 -6.14 -2.58
N LYS A 35 3.47 -5.51 -3.73
CA LYS A 35 2.14 -5.54 -4.34
C LYS A 35 1.68 -6.95 -4.73
N CYS A 36 2.61 -7.83 -5.12
CA CYS A 36 2.28 -9.23 -5.40
C CYS A 36 1.76 -9.95 -4.15
N ASP A 37 2.44 -9.77 -3.01
CA ASP A 37 1.99 -10.31 -1.71
C ASP A 37 0.62 -9.74 -1.32
N LEU A 38 0.42 -8.43 -1.52
CA LEU A 38 -0.86 -7.78 -1.27
C LEU A 38 -1.96 -8.30 -2.20
N THR A 39 -1.65 -8.63 -3.45
CA THR A 39 -2.62 -9.19 -4.41
C THR A 39 -3.18 -10.51 -3.89
N TYR A 40 -2.32 -11.35 -3.30
CA TYR A 40 -2.75 -12.62 -2.73
C TYR A 40 -3.77 -12.45 -1.60
N VAL A 41 -3.58 -11.44 -0.74
CA VAL A 41 -4.43 -11.17 0.42
C VAL A 41 -5.69 -10.39 0.04
N THR A 42 -5.54 -9.30 -0.70
CA THR A 42 -6.63 -8.35 -1.00
C THR A 42 -7.45 -8.70 -2.23
N LYS A 43 -6.93 -9.60 -3.09
CA LYS A 43 -7.48 -9.92 -4.42
C LYS A 43 -7.57 -8.74 -5.39
N ILE A 44 -6.90 -7.63 -5.08
CA ILE A 44 -6.74 -6.51 -6.00
C ILE A 44 -5.50 -6.77 -6.85
N PRO A 45 -5.57 -6.74 -8.20
CA PRO A 45 -4.38 -6.86 -9.04
C PRO A 45 -3.38 -5.72 -8.80
N ALA A 46 -2.09 -6.02 -8.83
CA ALA A 46 -1.02 -5.05 -8.56
C ALA A 46 -1.08 -3.78 -9.43
N GLU A 47 -1.51 -3.90 -10.69
CA GLU A 47 -1.71 -2.77 -11.62
C GLU A 47 -2.78 -1.77 -11.16
N PHE A 48 -3.75 -2.24 -10.36
CA PHE A 48 -4.83 -1.41 -9.81
C PHE A 48 -4.53 -0.96 -8.37
N MET A 49 -3.41 -1.39 -7.79
CA MET A 49 -3.00 -0.96 -6.46
C MET A 49 -2.17 0.33 -6.53
N LYS A 50 -2.64 1.34 -5.82
CA LYS A 50 -1.84 2.52 -5.50
C LYS A 50 -1.40 2.44 -4.03
N LEU A 51 -0.09 2.36 -3.82
CA LEU A 51 0.53 2.43 -2.50
C LEU A 51 1.03 3.84 -2.23
N THR A 52 0.60 4.43 -1.12
CA THR A 52 0.99 5.79 -0.72
C THR A 52 1.62 5.79 0.66
N HIS A 53 2.80 6.42 0.78
CA HIS A 53 3.54 6.59 2.02
C HIS A 53 3.94 8.07 2.17
N ARG A 54 3.63 8.70 3.31
CA ARG A 54 3.92 10.13 3.58
C ARG A 54 3.50 11.05 2.42
N ASN A 55 2.29 10.85 1.92
CA ASN A 55 1.70 11.59 0.80
C ASN A 55 2.43 11.43 -0.55
N LYS A 56 3.33 10.45 -0.66
CA LYS A 56 4.02 10.10 -1.90
C LYS A 56 3.60 8.71 -2.37
N THR A 57 3.26 8.58 -3.64
CA THR A 57 3.04 7.27 -4.26
C THR A 57 4.36 6.53 -4.40
N LEU A 58 4.37 5.27 -3.97
CA LEU A 58 5.53 4.40 -4.06
C LEU A 58 5.80 4.02 -5.51
N ASP A 59 7.08 4.02 -5.87
CA ASP A 59 7.58 3.65 -7.20
C ASP A 59 7.84 2.14 -7.27
N ASP A 60 7.24 1.47 -8.26
CA ASP A 60 7.21 0.01 -8.42
C ASP A 60 8.60 -0.59 -8.67
N ASP A 61 9.51 0.19 -9.28
CA ASP A 61 10.87 -0.23 -9.63
C ASP A 61 11.86 -0.06 -8.47
N ARG A 62 11.44 0.60 -7.38
CA ARG A 62 12.31 0.90 -6.23
C ARG A 62 11.99 0.03 -5.03
N THR A 63 12.96 -0.11 -4.14
CA THR A 63 12.78 -0.85 -2.89
C THR A 63 11.97 -0.06 -1.88
N LEU A 64 11.33 -0.76 -0.93
CA LEU A 64 10.63 -0.11 0.19
C LEU A 64 11.58 0.81 0.97
N GLN A 65 12.84 0.40 1.15
CA GLN A 65 13.85 1.22 1.81
C GLN A 65 14.20 2.50 1.04
N GLU A 66 14.38 2.43 -0.28
CA GLU A 66 14.65 3.61 -1.12
C GLU A 66 13.46 4.58 -1.16
N GLN A 67 12.25 4.06 -1.01
CA GLN A 67 11.05 4.87 -0.82
C GLN A 67 10.90 5.41 0.61
N GLY A 68 11.84 5.10 1.50
CA GLY A 68 11.88 5.58 2.87
C GLY A 68 10.89 4.89 3.82
N VAL A 69 10.32 3.74 3.44
CA VAL A 69 9.44 2.92 4.28
C VAL A 69 10.28 2.19 5.33
N LYS A 70 10.03 2.47 6.62
CA LYS A 70 10.80 1.93 7.75
C LYS A 70 10.00 0.94 8.57
N HIS A 71 10.68 0.25 9.49
CA HIS A 71 10.04 -0.60 10.48
C HIS A 71 8.99 0.19 11.28
N HIS A 72 7.78 -0.37 11.38
CA HIS A 72 6.57 0.22 11.96
C HIS A 72 5.95 1.43 11.20
N ASP A 73 6.34 1.70 9.96
CA ASP A 73 5.64 2.68 9.13
C ASP A 73 4.30 2.15 8.60
N PHE A 74 3.44 3.09 8.17
CA PHE A 74 2.14 2.83 7.58
C PHE A 74 2.15 3.14 6.09
N VAL A 75 1.55 2.27 5.28
CA VAL A 75 1.30 2.48 3.85
C VAL A 75 -0.20 2.42 3.60
N VAL A 76 -0.71 3.37 2.83
CA VAL A 76 -2.11 3.37 2.39
C VAL A 76 -2.21 2.61 1.08
N LEU A 77 -3.12 1.63 1.02
CA LEU A 77 -3.49 0.91 -0.18
C LEU A 77 -4.84 1.41 -0.68
N THR A 78 -4.89 1.77 -1.95
CA THR A 78 -6.11 2.20 -2.64
C THR A 78 -6.28 1.39 -3.92
N ASP A 79 -7.49 0.88 -4.17
CA ASP A 79 -7.87 0.32 -5.48
C ASP A 79 -8.30 1.47 -6.40
N ILE A 80 -7.49 1.77 -7.42
CA ILE A 80 -7.76 2.88 -8.33
C ILE A 80 -9.03 2.69 -9.16
N ARG A 81 -9.53 1.46 -9.29
CA ARG A 81 -10.80 1.18 -9.99
C ARG A 81 -12.01 1.62 -9.17
N LEU A 82 -11.85 1.70 -7.85
CA LEU A 82 -12.91 2.03 -6.90
C LEU A 82 -12.85 3.49 -6.45
N ASN A 83 -11.86 4.26 -6.90
CA ASN A 83 -11.76 5.69 -6.66
C ASN A 83 -12.80 6.46 -7.49
N CYS A 84 -14.09 6.20 -7.22
CA CYS A 84 -15.16 7.09 -7.60
C CYS A 84 -14.98 8.37 -6.80
N PRO A 85 -14.80 9.55 -7.44
CA PRO A 85 -14.95 10.80 -6.70
C PRO A 85 -16.36 10.77 -6.14
N VAL A 86 -16.50 10.77 -4.81
CA VAL A 86 -17.77 11.21 -4.22
C VAL A 86 -18.03 12.58 -4.84
N PRO A 87 -19.08 12.78 -5.65
CA PRO A 87 -19.40 14.11 -6.12
C PRO A 87 -19.72 14.89 -4.84
N THR A 88 -18.81 15.78 -4.45
CA THR A 88 -19.09 16.75 -3.40
C THR A 88 -20.16 17.63 -4.00
N LEU A 89 -21.42 17.31 -3.74
CA LEU A 89 -22.53 18.20 -4.04
C LEU A 89 -22.26 19.45 -3.21
N THR A 90 -21.75 20.48 -3.89
CA THR A 90 -21.62 21.81 -3.32
C THR A 90 -23.04 22.35 -3.31
N VAL A 91 -23.64 22.45 -2.11
CA VAL A 91 -24.97 23.01 -1.89
C VAL A 91 -25.00 24.51 -2.14
#